data_AF-A0A1V5VSS5-F1
#
_entry.id   AF-A0A1V5VSS5-F1
#
_cell.length_a   1.000
_cell.length_b   1.000
_cell.length_c   1.000
_cell.angle_alpha   90.00
_cell.angle_beta   90.00
_cell.angle_gamma   90.00
#
_symmetry.space_group_name_H-M   'P 1'
#
loop_
_entity.id
_entity.type
_entity.pdbx_description
1 polymer ?
#
loop_
_entity_poly.entity_id
_entity_poly.type
_entity_poly.pdbx_seq_one_letter_code
_entity_poly.pdbx_strand_id
1 'polypeptide(L)'
;MTKEYFEEFEKCYGDDPFGKSNRAESDSTQDRWRSFAIDEIKAKDYKIDGLKWLKDELGEDDIEAEPLELAQNATLELTQAIQGLNKIIACLEDNGNGQ
;
A
#
# COMPACT_ATOMS: atom_id res chain seq x y z
N MET A 1 -21.42 -2.11 -9.65
CA MET A 1 -21.50 -0.64 -9.77
C MET A 1 -22.93 -0.26 -10.03
N THR A 2 -23.57 0.40 -9.07
CA THR A 2 -24.95 0.91 -9.21
C THR A 2 -24.95 2.43 -8.99
N LYS A 3 -26.06 3.10 -9.32
CA LYS A 3 -26.15 4.56 -9.22
C LYS A 3 -26.00 5.03 -7.77
N GLU A 4 -26.51 4.22 -6.84
CA GLU A 4 -26.53 4.49 -5.40
C GLU A 4 -25.12 4.71 -4.82
N TYR A 5 -24.07 4.15 -5.45
CA TYR A 5 -22.68 4.38 -5.02
C TYR A 5 -22.17 5.81 -5.23
N PHE A 6 -22.85 6.61 -6.06
CA PHE A 6 -22.45 7.98 -6.37
C PHE A 6 -23.26 9.03 -5.63
N GLU A 7 -24.35 8.66 -4.96
CA GLU A 7 -25.28 9.62 -4.33
C GLU A 7 -24.60 10.52 -3.29
N GLU A 8 -23.72 9.94 -2.46
CA GLU A 8 -22.97 10.72 -1.47
C GLU A 8 -21.98 11.69 -2.14
N PHE A 9 -21.30 11.24 -3.21
CA PHE A 9 -20.40 12.08 -3.98
C PHE A 9 -21.15 13.25 -4.62
N GLU A 10 -22.28 12.99 -5.29
CA GLU A 10 -23.11 14.01 -5.93
C GLU A 10 -23.59 15.04 -4.91
N LYS A 11 -24.02 14.58 -3.73
CA LYS A 11 -24.42 15.45 -2.62
C LYS A 11 -23.26 16.33 -2.13
N CYS A 12 -22.06 15.77 -1.95
CA CYS A 12 -20.88 16.55 -1.53
C CYS A 12 -20.40 17.51 -2.63
N TYR A 13 -20.56 17.14 -3.91
CA TYR A 13 -20.21 17.98 -5.04
C TYR A 13 -21.16 19.20 -5.16
N GLY A 14 -22.47 18.99 -4.98
CA GLY A 14 -23.49 20.02 -5.08
C GLY A 14 -23.85 20.43 -6.52
N ASP A 15 -24.82 21.34 -6.67
CA ASP A 15 -25.49 21.54 -7.97
C ASP A 15 -24.77 22.46 -8.96
N ASP A 16 -23.73 23.20 -8.55
CA ASP A 16 -22.99 24.08 -9.44
C ASP A 16 -22.03 23.26 -10.34
N PRO A 17 -22.17 23.29 -11.67
CA PRO A 17 -21.36 22.50 -12.59
C PRO A 17 -19.89 22.96 -12.67
N PHE A 18 -19.55 24.15 -12.18
CA PHE A 18 -18.19 24.66 -12.01
C PHE A 18 -17.63 24.40 -10.61
N GLY A 19 -18.40 23.72 -9.76
CA GLY A 19 -18.02 23.33 -8.41
C GLY A 19 -17.85 24.48 -7.42
N LYS A 20 -18.64 25.55 -7.58
CA LYS A 20 -18.65 26.72 -6.68
C LYS A 20 -19.69 26.63 -5.56
N SER A 21 -20.43 25.53 -5.48
CA SER A 21 -21.27 25.21 -4.31
C SER A 21 -20.42 25.29 -3.04
N ASN A 22 -21.04 25.70 -1.93
CA ASN A 22 -20.38 25.59 -0.63
C ASN A 22 -20.17 24.11 -0.29
N ARG A 23 -18.97 23.76 0.17
CA ARG A 23 -18.55 22.38 0.43
C ARG A 23 -17.72 22.34 1.70
N ALA A 24 -17.97 21.34 2.53
CA ALA A 24 -17.20 21.08 3.74
C ALA A 24 -16.83 19.60 3.82
N GLU A 25 -15.72 19.29 4.49
CA GLU A 25 -15.29 17.90 4.74
C GLU A 25 -16.34 17.15 5.56
N SER A 26 -17.07 17.87 6.42
CA SER A 26 -18.20 17.36 7.20
C SER A 26 -19.43 16.94 6.38
N ASP A 27 -19.46 17.22 5.07
CA ASP A 27 -20.57 16.81 4.20
C ASP A 27 -20.52 15.30 3.90
N SER A 28 -19.35 14.67 4.05
CA SER A 28 -19.19 13.22 3.94
C SER A 28 -19.44 12.52 5.27
N THR A 29 -20.12 11.39 5.21
CA THR A 29 -20.46 10.55 6.35
C THR A 29 -19.29 9.73 6.89
N GLN A 30 -18.27 9.48 6.07
CA GLN A 30 -17.13 8.61 6.37
C GLN A 30 -15.76 9.28 6.15
N ASP A 31 -15.71 10.62 6.22
CA ASP A 31 -14.48 11.38 5.92
C ASP A 31 -13.91 11.07 4.51
N ARG A 32 -14.78 10.71 3.56
CA ARG A 32 -14.39 10.38 2.17
C ARG A 32 -14.32 11.60 1.25
N TRP A 33 -14.60 12.79 1.79
CA TRP A 33 -14.54 14.07 1.08
C TRP A 33 -13.57 15.01 1.77
N ARG A 34 -12.48 15.37 1.09
CA ARG A 34 -11.40 16.17 1.69
C ARG A 34 -10.86 17.21 0.72
N SER A 35 -10.49 18.37 1.27
CA SER A 35 -9.81 19.43 0.55
C SER A 35 -8.31 19.40 0.82
N PHE A 36 -7.52 19.77 -0.17
CA PHE A 36 -6.06 19.90 -0.04
C PHE A 36 -5.65 21.28 -0.53
N ALA A 37 -4.86 22.00 0.26
CA ALA A 37 -4.33 23.27 -0.18
C ALA A 37 -3.30 23.06 -1.31
N ILE A 38 -3.20 24.03 -2.23
CA ILE A 38 -2.24 23.94 -3.34
C ILE A 38 -0.78 23.80 -2.87
N ASP A 39 -0.46 24.33 -1.69
CA ASP A 39 0.89 24.22 -1.13
C ASP A 39 1.20 22.80 -0.63
N GLU A 40 0.20 22.05 -0.15
CA GLU A 40 0.35 20.63 0.18
C GLU A 40 0.60 19.80 -1.07
N ILE A 41 -0.10 20.12 -2.16
CA ILE A 41 0.06 19.44 -3.45
C ILE A 41 1.47 19.72 -4.01
N LYS A 42 1.95 20.96 -3.92
CA LYS A 42 3.32 21.34 -4.31
C LYS A 42 4.37 20.59 -3.51
N ALA A 43 4.19 20.47 -2.19
CA ALA A 43 5.11 19.74 -1.32
C ALA A 43 5.23 18.25 -1.69
N LYS A 44 4.26 17.71 -2.43
CA LYS A 44 4.25 16.34 -2.97
C LYS A 44 4.62 16.26 -4.46
N ASP A 45 5.27 17.29 -5.02
CA ASP A 45 5.64 17.36 -6.44
C ASP A 45 4.44 17.17 -7.39
N TYR A 46 3.25 17.66 -6.99
CA TYR A 46 2.00 17.49 -7.73
C TYR A 46 1.58 16.03 -7.95
N LYS A 47 2.08 15.09 -7.16
CA LYS A 47 1.65 13.68 -7.15
C LYS A 47 0.33 13.52 -6.41
N ILE A 48 -0.78 13.66 -7.13
CA ILE A 48 -2.16 13.63 -6.59
C ILE A 48 -2.53 12.25 -6.05
N ASP A 49 -1.97 11.18 -6.62
CA ASP A 49 -2.15 9.79 -6.18
C ASP A 49 -1.61 9.51 -4.76
N GLY A 50 -0.69 10.37 -4.29
CA GLY A 50 -0.17 10.37 -2.93
C GLY A 50 -1.03 11.10 -1.90
N LEU A 51 -2.18 11.66 -2.29
CA LEU A 51 -3.15 12.30 -1.39
C LEU A 51 -4.10 11.27 -0.78
N LYS A 52 -3.56 10.32 -0.02
CA LYS A 52 -4.35 9.35 0.75
C LYS A 52 -4.41 9.79 2.22
N TRP A 53 -5.60 9.83 2.80
CA TRP A 53 -5.82 10.20 4.20
C TRP A 53 -6.66 9.18 4.97
N LEU A 54 -7.39 8.32 4.26
CA LEU A 54 -8.04 7.15 4.84
C LEU A 54 -7.08 5.96 4.75
N LYS A 55 -7.04 5.18 5.82
CA LYS A 55 -6.52 3.82 5.78
C LYS A 55 -7.64 2.92 5.26
N ASP A 56 -7.28 1.95 4.44
CA ASP A 56 -8.24 0.93 4.02
C ASP A 56 -8.49 0.00 5.21
N GLU A 57 -9.73 -0.10 5.67
CA GLU A 57 -10.10 -1.05 6.73
C GLU A 57 -10.27 -2.48 6.20
N LEU A 58 -10.32 -2.67 4.87
CA LEU A 58 -10.62 -3.94 4.20
C LEU A 58 -9.37 -4.68 3.67
N GLY A 59 -8.16 -4.27 4.08
CA GLY A 59 -6.92 -4.74 3.47
C GLY A 59 -5.79 -5.15 4.41
N GLU A 60 -6.09 -5.39 5.70
CA GLU A 60 -5.11 -5.96 6.66
C GLU A 60 -5.21 -7.49 6.80
N ASP A 61 -5.87 -8.19 5.86
CA ASP A 61 -5.96 -9.67 5.88
C ASP A 61 -5.08 -10.38 4.82
N ASP A 62 -4.25 -9.69 4.02
CA ASP A 62 -3.36 -10.37 3.04
C ASP A 62 -1.93 -9.83 2.98
N ILE A 63 -1.53 -9.00 3.95
CA ILE A 63 -0.11 -8.70 4.21
C ILE A 63 0.08 -8.83 5.72
N GLU A 64 0.05 -10.06 6.21
CA GLU A 64 0.22 -10.39 7.65
C GLU A 64 1.60 -9.97 8.21
N ALA A 65 2.54 -9.55 7.36
CA ALA A 65 3.86 -9.06 7.75
C ALA A 65 4.25 -7.78 7.00
N GLU A 66 4.71 -6.76 7.73
CA GLU A 66 5.26 -5.52 7.15
C GLU A 66 6.33 -5.82 6.08
N PRO A 67 6.49 -5.00 5.02
CA PRO A 67 7.43 -5.31 3.92
C PRO A 67 8.87 -5.58 4.38
N LEU A 68 9.30 -4.91 5.45
CA LEU A 68 10.61 -5.13 6.06
C LEU A 68 10.69 -6.50 6.75
N GLU A 69 9.65 -6.90 7.47
CA GLU A 69 9.57 -8.19 8.14
C GLU A 69 9.55 -9.33 7.10
N LEU A 70 8.77 -9.18 6.02
CA LEU A 70 8.75 -10.14 4.92
C LEU A 70 10.14 -10.28 4.28
N ALA A 71 10.83 -9.16 4.04
CA ALA A 71 12.18 -9.17 3.49
C ALA A 71 13.19 -9.84 4.44
N GLN A 72 13.07 -9.60 5.75
CA GLN A 72 13.93 -10.24 6.77
C GLN A 72 13.70 -11.75 6.84
N ASN A 73 12.43 -12.18 6.86
CA ASN A 73 12.05 -13.59 6.88
C ASN A 73 12.54 -14.31 5.61
N ALA A 74 12.29 -13.74 4.44
CA ALA A 74 12.79 -14.28 3.17
C ALA A 74 14.32 -14.38 3.15
N THR A 75 15.03 -13.37 3.66
CA THR A 75 16.50 -13.38 3.73
C THR A 75 17.01 -14.49 4.65
N LEU A 76 16.36 -14.71 5.78
CA LEU A 76 16.72 -15.77 6.73
C LEU A 76 16.56 -17.15 6.09
N GLU A 77 15.41 -17.43 5.48
CA GLU A 77 15.12 -18.71 4.83
C GLU A 77 16.10 -19.01 3.68
N LEU A 78 16.35 -18.03 2.81
CA LEU A 78 17.30 -18.17 1.71
C LEU A 78 18.72 -18.43 2.22
N THR A 79 19.13 -17.77 3.30
CA THR A 79 20.45 -17.99 3.92
C THR A 79 20.59 -19.41 4.45
N GLN A 80 19.54 -19.95 5.08
CA GLN A 80 19.54 -21.33 5.58
C GLN A 80 19.61 -22.35 4.43
N ALA A 81 18.87 -22.12 3.34
CA ALA A 81 18.92 -22.96 2.15
C ALA A 81 20.34 -22.99 1.54
N ILE A 82 20.99 -21.81 1.41
CA ILE A 82 22.37 -21.71 0.93
C ILE A 82 23.35 -22.46 1.83
N GLN A 83 23.21 -22.35 3.16
CA GLN A 83 24.03 -23.10 4.09
C GLN A 83 23.85 -24.62 3.94
N GLY A 84 22.63 -25.08 3.70
CA GLY A 84 22.33 -26.48 3.40
C GLY A 84 23.03 -26.96 2.13
N LEU A 85 22.95 -26.19 1.04
CA LEU A 85 23.60 -26.51 -0.23
C LEU A 85 25.13 -26.55 -0.10
N ASN A 86 25.73 -25.60 0.62
CA ASN A 86 27.18 -25.60 0.86
C ASN A 86 27.65 -26.83 1.63
N LYS A 87 26.85 -27.34 2.59
CA LYS A 87 27.16 -28.59 3.28
C LYS A 87 27.15 -29.78 2.33
N ILE A 88 26.18 -29.83 1.41
CA ILE A 88 26.11 -30.89 0.39
C ILE A 88 27.34 -30.84 -0.53
N ILE A 89 27.73 -29.64 -0.99
CA ILE A 89 28.94 -29.46 -1.81
C ILE A 89 30.17 -29.97 -1.08
N ALA A 90 30.39 -29.57 0.18
CA ALA A 90 31.53 -30.03 0.98
C ALA A 90 31.56 -31.56 1.12
N CYS A 91 30.41 -32.19 1.40
CA CYS A 91 30.32 -33.65 1.45
C CYS A 91 30.71 -34.31 0.13
N LEU A 92 30.35 -33.73 -1.02
CA LEU A 92 30.69 -34.28 -2.34
C LEU A 92 32.18 -34.11 -2.66
N GLU A 93 32.78 -32.98 -2.28
CA GLU A 93 34.22 -32.73 -2.44
C GLU A 93 35.06 -33.68 -1.56
N ASP A 94 34.66 -33.89 -0.30
CA ASP A 94 35.33 -34.82 0.61
C ASP A 94 35.24 -36.28 0.13
N ASN A 95 34.11 -36.67 -0.46
CA ASN A 95 33.93 -38.01 -1.04
C ASN A 95 34.65 -38.17 -2.40
N GLY A 96 34.97 -37.08 -3.10
CA GLY A 96 35.71 -37.09 -4.37
C GLY A 96 37.23 -37.12 -4.21
N ASN A 97 37.75 -36.77 -3.04
CA ASN A 97 39.19 -36.73 -2.73
C ASN A 97 39.73 -38.02 -2.07
N GLY A 98 38.91 -39.08 -2.02
CA GLY A 98 39.31 -40.42 -1.58
C GLY A 98 39.67 -41.34 -2.75
N GLN A 99 40.82 -41.12 -3.39
CA GLN A 99 41.56 -42.13 -4.15
C GLN A 99 43.00 -42.22 -3.64
#